data_AF-A0A5E4F8A4-F1
#
_entry.id   AF-A0A5E4F8A4-F1
#
_cell.length_a   1.000
_cell.length_b   1.000
_cell.length_c   1.000
_cell.angle_alpha   90.00
_cell.angle_beta   90.00
_cell.angle_gamma   90.00
#
_symmetry.space_group_name_H-M   'P 1'
#
loop_
_entity.id
_entity.type
_entity.pdbx_description
1 polymer ?
#
loop_
_entity_poly.entity_id
_entity_poly.type
_entity_poly.pdbx_seq_one_letter_code
_entity_poly.pdbx_strand_id
1 'polypeptide(L)'
;MPSWNTMITGFIQNGDLKRAKELFIQMPQKNVISWTTMITGYVQDGQNEKALMIFSKMLVDNGVKPNQGTFVNVPSACSNRAGFSEGQ
;
A
#
# COMPACT_ATOMS: atom_id res chain seq x y z
N MET A 1 -16.86 11.30 -2.43
CA MET A 1 -15.69 10.41 -2.58
C MET A 1 -15.02 9.97 -1.25
N PRO A 2 -15.75 9.43 -0.26
CA PRO A 2 -15.12 8.61 0.80
C PRO A 2 -15.44 7.11 0.70
N SER A 3 -16.51 6.71 -0.01
CA SER A 3 -17.03 5.32 0.04
C SER A 3 -16.03 4.24 -0.37
N TRP A 4 -15.35 4.38 -1.50
CA TRP A 4 -14.40 3.35 -2.00
C TRP A 4 -13.22 3.16 -1.06
N ASN A 5 -12.57 4.25 -0.61
CA ASN A 5 -11.44 4.16 0.30
C ASN A 5 -11.84 3.60 1.67
N THR A 6 -13.02 3.96 2.17
CA THR A 6 -13.57 3.39 3.41
C THR A 6 -13.85 1.89 3.26
N MET A 7 -14.47 1.47 2.15
CA MET A 7 -14.74 0.04 1.90
C MET A 7 -13.43 -0.75 1.77
N ILE A 8 -12.48 -0.27 0.97
CA ILE A 8 -11.15 -0.89 0.81
C ILE A 8 -10.45 -1.02 2.16
N THR A 9 -10.45 0.04 2.98
CA THR A 9 -9.85 0.02 4.31
C THR A 9 -10.52 -1.00 5.23
N GLY A 10 -11.86 -1.07 5.22
CA GLY A 10 -12.60 -2.06 6.01
C GLY A 10 -12.28 -3.50 5.61
N PHE A 11 -12.14 -3.78 4.31
CA PHE A 11 -11.71 -5.10 3.85
C PHE A 11 -10.27 -5.43 4.27
N ILE A 12 -9.36 -4.47 4.18
CA ILE A 12 -7.97 -4.65 4.63
C ILE A 12 -7.92 -4.94 6.15
N GLN A 13 -8.67 -4.18 6.96
CA GLN A 13 -8.73 -4.39 8.41
C GLN A 13 -9.32 -5.75 8.78
N ASN A 14 -10.22 -6.28 7.95
CA ASN A 14 -10.76 -7.63 8.10
C ASN A 14 -9.85 -8.73 7.52
N GLY A 15 -8.66 -8.39 7.01
CA GLY A 15 -7.73 -9.33 6.37
C GLY A 15 -8.15 -9.78 4.97
N ASP A 16 -9.22 -9.21 4.41
CA ASP A 16 -9.73 -9.56 3.08
C ASP A 16 -9.12 -8.67 1.99
N LEU A 17 -7.80 -8.80 1.82
CA LEU A 17 -7.03 -8.08 0.80
C LEU A 17 -7.48 -8.40 -0.63
N LYS A 18 -8.08 -9.57 -0.85
CA LYS A 18 -8.61 -9.96 -2.16
C LYS A 18 -9.79 -9.06 -2.55
N ARG A 19 -10.80 -8.93 -1.70
CA ARG A 19 -11.94 -8.02 -1.96
C ARG A 19 -11.51 -6.56 -2.02
N ALA A 20 -10.58 -6.15 -1.14
CA ALA A 20 -10.00 -4.80 -1.19
C ALA A 20 -9.40 -4.51 -2.59
N LYS A 21 -8.64 -5.46 -3.15
CA LYS A 21 -8.05 -5.36 -4.49
C LYS A 21 -9.11 -5.30 -5.59
N GLU A 22 -10.15 -6.13 -5.52
CA GLU A 22 -11.23 -6.15 -6.51
C GLU A 22 -11.94 -4.80 -6.59
N LEU A 23 -12.28 -4.20 -5.44
CA LEU A 23 -12.86 -2.87 -5.38
C LEU A 23 -11.91 -1.79 -5.87
N PHE A 24 -10.63 -1.89 -5.51
CA PHE A 24 -9.61 -0.97 -6.00
C PHE A 24 -9.52 -1.00 -7.53
N ILE A 25 -9.55 -2.18 -8.16
CA ILE A 25 -9.52 -2.30 -9.62
C ILE A 25 -10.77 -1.68 -10.24
N GLN A 26 -11.96 -1.96 -9.68
CA GLN A 26 -13.24 -1.43 -10.14
C GLN A 26 -13.40 0.08 -9.96
N MET A 27 -12.61 0.70 -9.08
CA MET A 27 -12.67 2.14 -8.83
C MET A 27 -12.35 2.93 -10.11
N PRO A 28 -13.31 3.73 -10.63
CA PRO A 28 -13.16 4.39 -11.93
C PRO A 28 -12.13 5.53 -11.90
N GLN A 29 -11.97 6.19 -10.76
CA GLN A 29 -10.93 7.20 -10.55
C GLN A 29 -10.14 6.85 -9.30
N LYS A 30 -8.88 6.43 -9.48
CA LYS A 30 -7.96 6.10 -8.40
C LYS A 30 -7.19 7.37 -8.02
N ASN A 31 -7.12 7.64 -6.72
CA ASN A 31 -6.36 8.77 -6.17
C ASN A 31 -5.22 8.29 -5.29
N VAL A 32 -4.31 9.19 -4.91
CA VAL A 32 -3.15 8.87 -4.05
C VAL A 32 -3.55 8.09 -2.80
N ILE A 33 -4.68 8.45 -2.18
CA ILE A 33 -5.17 7.78 -0.98
C ILE A 33 -5.51 6.31 -1.27
N SER A 34 -6.25 6.03 -2.34
CA SER A 34 -6.62 4.65 -2.72
C SER A 34 -5.40 3.75 -2.97
N TRP A 35 -4.35 4.30 -3.61
CA TRP A 35 -3.09 3.59 -3.83
C TRP A 35 -2.35 3.34 -2.53
N THR A 36 -2.16 4.37 -1.71
CA THR A 36 -1.49 4.26 -0.41
C THR A 36 -2.18 3.24 0.49
N THR A 37 -3.51 3.27 0.56
CA THR A 37 -4.29 2.30 1.34
C THR A 37 -4.02 0.86 0.91
N MET A 38 -4.02 0.57 -0.40
CA MET A 38 -3.71 -0.77 -0.90
C MET A 38 -2.27 -1.19 -0.61
N ILE A 39 -1.31 -0.29 -0.79
CA ILE A 39 0.11 -0.55 -0.51
C ILE A 39 0.29 -0.90 0.97
N THR A 40 -0.26 -0.08 1.88
CA THR A 40 -0.19 -0.33 3.32
C THR A 40 -0.86 -1.65 3.69
N GLY A 41 -2.01 -1.98 3.10
CA GLY A 41 -2.66 -3.27 3.35
C GLY A 41 -1.77 -4.46 2.98
N TYR A 42 -1.13 -4.44 1.82
CA TYR A 42 -0.21 -5.52 1.42
C TYR A 42 1.03 -5.61 2.31
N VAL A 43 1.58 -4.48 2.76
CA VAL A 43 2.73 -4.47 3.69
C VAL A 43 2.34 -5.07 5.04
N GLN A 44 1.18 -4.71 5.59
CA GLN A 44 0.69 -5.23 6.86
C GLN A 44 0.44 -6.74 6.83
N ASP A 45 0.05 -7.28 5.68
CA ASP A 45 -0.14 -8.71 5.47
C ASP A 45 1.17 -9.45 5.10
N GLY A 46 2.31 -8.74 5.06
CA GLY A 46 3.62 -9.31 4.72
C GLY A 46 3.84 -9.57 3.22
N GLN A 47 2.89 -9.20 2.36
CA GLN A 47 2.95 -9.35 0.91
C GLN A 47 3.70 -8.19 0.24
N ASN A 48 4.94 -7.97 0.65
CA ASN A 48 5.77 -6.84 0.23
C ASN A 48 5.98 -6.76 -1.30
N GLU A 49 6.10 -7.90 -1.97
CA GLU A 49 6.24 -7.96 -3.43
C GLU A 49 5.02 -7.35 -4.14
N LYS A 50 3.81 -7.67 -3.66
CA LYS A 50 2.57 -7.12 -4.22
C LYS A 50 2.42 -5.63 -3.90
N ALA A 51 2.87 -5.20 -2.73
CA ALA A 51 2.92 -3.78 -2.37
C ALA A 51 3.80 -2.99 -3.35
N LEU A 52 4.99 -3.50 -3.67
CA LEU A 52 5.90 -2.90 -4.66
C LEU A 52 5.32 -2.91 -6.07
N MET A 53 4.65 -3.99 -6.48
CA MET A 53 3.99 -4.05 -7.79
C MET A 53 2.89 -2.97 -7.92
N ILE A 54 2.08 -2.78 -6.88
CA ILE A 54 1.03 -1.75 -6.85
C ILE A 54 1.65 -0.35 -6.84
N PHE A 55 2.73 -0.14 -6.09
CA PHE A 55 3.46 1.13 -6.07
C PHE A 55 4.07 1.47 -7.43
N SER A 56 4.73 0.52 -8.10
CA SER A 56 5.24 0.72 -9.46
C SER A 56 4.12 1.05 -10.44
N LYS A 57 2.95 0.41 -10.30
CA LYS A 57 1.78 0.72 -11.13
C LYS A 57 1.27 2.14 -10.89
N MET A 58 1.27 2.62 -9.64
CA MET A 58 0.96 4.00 -9.29
C MET A 58 1.91 4.99 -9.97
N LEU A 59 3.21 4.67 -10.06
CA LEU A 59 4.22 5.53 -10.68
C LEU A 59 4.11 5.59 -12.22
N VAL A 60 3.68 4.50 -12.85
CA VAL A 60 3.50 4.43 -14.32
C VAL A 60 2.19 5.10 -14.76
N ASP A 61 1.19 5.16 -13.88
CA ASP A 61 -0.09 5.80 -14.16
C ASP A 61 0.06 7.34 -14.11
N ASN A 62 0.36 7.94 -15.27
CA ASN A 62 0.74 9.34 -15.52
C ASN A 62 -0.19 10.44 -14.94
N GLY A 63 -1.23 10.11 -14.18
CA GLY A 63 -2.16 11.03 -13.54
C GLY A 63 -2.07 11.12 -12.00
N VAL A 64 -1.33 10.24 -11.34
CA VAL A 64 -1.27 10.18 -9.86
C VAL A 64 0.15 10.47 -9.38
N LYS A 65 0.45 11.75 -9.13
CA LYS A 65 1.72 12.14 -8.50
C LYS A 65 1.73 11.65 -7.05
N PRO A 66 2.69 10.80 -6.62
CA PRO A 66 2.85 10.46 -5.22
C PRO A 66 3.08 11.75 -4.42
N ASN A 67 2.30 11.98 -3.37
CA ASN A 67 2.55 13.10 -2.46
C ASN A 67 3.61 12.69 -1.42
N GLN A 68 4.12 13.67 -0.68
CA GLN A 68 5.18 13.50 0.34
C GLN A 68 4.93 12.34 1.33
N GLY A 69 3.66 11.98 1.63
CA GLY A 69 3.32 10.86 2.49
C GLY A 69 3.63 9.47 1.92
N THR A 70 3.64 9.31 0.58
CA THR A 70 3.98 8.04 -0.08
C THR A 70 5.49 7.74 -0.03
N PHE A 71 6.32 8.78 0.03
CA PHE A 71 7.78 8.66 0.04
C PHE A 71 8.34 8.22 1.41
N VAL A 72 7.61 8.47 2.50
CA VAL A 72 8.11 8.21 3.87
C VAL A 72 8.08 6.73 4.27
N ASN A 73 7.28 5.89 3.60
CA ASN A 73 7.14 4.46 3.96
C ASN A 73 8.09 3.51 3.21
N VAL A 74 8.84 4.01 2.22
CA VAL A 74 9.80 3.18 1.46
C VAL A 74 11.16 3.08 2.16
N PRO A 75 11.72 4.13 2.81
CA PRO A 75 13.02 4.02 3.50
C PRO A 75 12.97 3.15 4.76
N SER A 76 11.87 3.20 5.52
CA SER A 76 11.70 2.42 6.76
C SER A 76 11.57 0.92 6.51
N ALA A 77 11.17 0.51 5.30
CA ALA A 77 11.21 -0.89 4.88
C ALA A 77 12.64 -1.43 4.66
N CYS A 78 13.62 -0.54 4.40
CA CYS A 78 15.03 -0.91 4.23
C CYS A 78 15.87 -0.71 5.50
N SER A 79 15.41 0.05 6.50
CA SER A 79 16.26 0.43 7.65
C SER A 79 16.06 -0.40 8.93
N ASN A 80 15.08 -1.30 9.02
CA ASN A 80 14.84 -2.07 10.27
C ASN A 80 15.31 -3.54 10.25
N ARG A 81 16.24 -3.90 9.36
CA ARG A 81 17.02 -5.14 9.50
C ARG A 81 18.43 -4.83 10.04
N ALA A 82 18.48 -4.46 11.32
CA ALA A 82 19.66 -4.62 12.16
C ALA A 82 19.17 -5.00 13.57
N GLY A 83 18.48 -6.13 13.66
CA GLY A 83 18.17 -6.77 14.93
C GLY A 83 19.36 -7.62 15.40
N PHE A 84 20.04 -7.10 16.42
CA PHE A 84 20.64 -7.77 17.60
C PHE A 84 21.67 -8.92 17.52
N SER A 85 22.71 -8.68 18.34
CA SER A 85 23.55 -9.59 19.16
C SER A 85 24.50 -10.59 18.50
N GLU A 86 25.80 -10.33 18.64
CA GLU A 86 26.71 -11.34 19.20
C GLU A 86 27.81 -10.63 19.99
N GLY A 87 27.80 -10.84 21.31
CA GLY A 87 28.95 -10.60 22.15
C GLY A 87 29.71 -11.90 22.31
N GLN A 88 30.97 -11.92 21.92
CA GLN A 88 32.07 -12.56 22.64
C GLN A 88 33.42 -12.06 22.11
#